data_AF-A0AAV5XAN5-F1
#
_entry.id   AF-A0AAV5XAN5-F1
#
_cell.length_a   1.000
_cell.length_b   1.000
_cell.length_c   1.000
_cell.angle_alpha   90.00
_cell.angle_beta   90.00
_cell.angle_gamma   90.00
#
_symmetry.space_group_name_H-M   'P 1'
#
loop_
_entity.id
_entity.type
_entity.pdbx_description
1 polymer ?
#
loop_
_entity_poly.entity_id
_entity_poly.type
_entity_poly.pdbx_seq_one_letter_code
_entity_poly.pdbx_strand_id
1 'polypeptide(L)'
;MRWSRWLSCLLALTVLSGCISIKIGREFPSPDPRLIVVGKTDKASLQRTFGEPYQVGLDSGDQSWRWFYGQRDSGTEISKDLTVRFNPDGTVKAYAFTSNFPDDMQRFK
;
A
#
# COMPACT_ATOMS: atom_id res chain seq x y z
N MET A 1 9.91 -44.32 -29.18
CA MET A 1 8.97 -43.18 -29.29
C MET A 1 8.10 -42.92 -28.03
N ARG A 2 8.35 -43.54 -26.86
CA ARG A 2 7.54 -43.28 -25.63
C ARG A 2 8.09 -42.16 -24.73
N TRP A 3 9.36 -41.77 -24.88
CA TRP A 3 9.98 -40.70 -24.08
C TRP A 3 9.54 -39.28 -24.50
N SER A 4 9.23 -39.08 -25.79
CA SER A 4 8.82 -37.77 -26.32
C SER A 4 7.53 -37.24 -25.68
N ARG A 5 6.55 -38.12 -25.38
CA ARG A 5 5.30 -37.73 -24.71
C ARG A 5 5.52 -37.27 -23.25
N TRP A 6 6.54 -37.82 -22.58
CA TRP A 6 6.88 -37.45 -21.20
C TRP A 6 7.66 -36.14 -21.16
N LEU A 7 8.58 -35.91 -22.10
CA LEU A 7 9.25 -34.62 -22.27
C LEU A 7 8.27 -33.51 -22.64
N SER A 8 7.27 -33.77 -23.49
CA SER A 8 6.24 -32.78 -23.83
C SER A 8 5.35 -32.42 -22.63
N CYS A 9 4.99 -33.36 -21.77
CA CYS A 9 4.28 -33.04 -20.52
C CYS A 9 5.14 -32.26 -19.52
N LEU A 10 6.45 -32.56 -19.44
CA LEU A 10 7.36 -31.85 -18.53
C LEU A 10 7.62 -30.40 -19.00
N LEU A 11 7.76 -30.19 -20.32
CA LEU A 11 7.95 -28.87 -20.92
C LEU A 11 6.67 -28.00 -20.85
N ALA A 12 5.48 -28.62 -20.88
CA ALA A 12 4.23 -27.89 -20.67
C ALA A 12 4.07 -27.41 -19.21
N LEU A 13 4.68 -28.10 -18.24
CA LEU A 13 4.61 -27.74 -16.82
C LEU A 13 5.51 -26.54 -16.46
N THR A 14 6.57 -26.26 -17.23
CA THR A 14 7.52 -25.17 -16.95
C THR A 14 7.09 -23.81 -17.50
N VAL A 15 6.06 -23.73 -18.35
CA VAL A 15 5.56 -22.45 -18.91
C VAL A 15 4.59 -21.73 -17.94
N LEU A 16 4.22 -22.38 -16.83
CA LEU A 16 3.38 -21.79 -15.78
C LEU A 16 4.16 -21.00 -14.72
N SER A 17 5.47 -20.82 -14.88
CA SER A 17 6.24 -19.82 -14.12
C SER A 17 5.94 -18.40 -14.63
N GLY A 18 4.66 -18.01 -14.58
CA GLY A 18 4.24 -16.64 -14.80
C GLY A 18 4.98 -15.71 -13.84
N CYS A 19 5.30 -14.51 -14.31
CA CYS A 19 5.85 -13.45 -13.47
C CYS A 19 4.89 -13.23 -12.29
N ILE A 20 5.29 -13.68 -11.09
CA ILE A 20 4.46 -13.54 -9.90
C ILE A 20 4.60 -12.10 -9.42
N SER A 21 3.60 -11.26 -9.67
CA SER A 21 3.52 -9.95 -9.03
C SER A 21 3.22 -10.14 -7.54
N ILE A 22 4.17 -9.78 -6.68
CA ILE A 22 4.01 -9.91 -5.23
C ILE A 22 3.42 -8.60 -4.71
N LYS A 23 2.24 -8.68 -4.08
CA LYS A 23 1.59 -7.54 -3.41
C LYS A 23 1.83 -7.65 -1.90
N ILE A 24 2.15 -6.53 -1.26
CA ILE A 24 2.43 -6.42 0.17
C ILE A 24 1.51 -5.36 0.78
N GLY A 25 0.82 -5.72 1.87
CA GLY A 25 -0.11 -4.81 2.55
C GLY A 25 -1.48 -4.72 1.88
N ARG A 26 -2.34 -3.86 2.43
CA ARG A 26 -3.70 -3.60 1.92
C ARG A 26 -3.66 -2.37 1.01
N GLU A 27 -4.22 -2.48 -0.18
CA GLU A 27 -4.37 -1.34 -1.07
C GLU A 27 -5.31 -0.29 -0.47
N PHE A 28 -4.91 0.98 -0.56
CA PHE A 28 -5.68 2.13 -0.08
C PHE A 28 -5.61 3.28 -1.09
N PRO A 29 -6.60 4.17 -1.17
CA PRO A 29 -6.54 5.32 -2.08
C PRO A 29 -5.42 6.28 -1.66
N SER A 30 -4.72 6.88 -2.62
CA SER A 30 -3.73 7.91 -2.31
C SER A 30 -4.42 9.17 -1.76
N PRO A 31 -4.00 9.71 -0.60
CA PRO A 31 -4.66 10.83 0.03
C PRO A 31 -4.55 12.11 -0.81
N ASP A 32 -5.62 12.89 -0.78
CA ASP A 32 -5.73 14.23 -1.35
C ASP A 32 -5.97 15.24 -0.21
N PRO A 33 -5.53 16.51 -0.31
CA PRO A 33 -5.75 17.51 0.74
C PRO A 33 -7.22 17.71 1.14
N ARG A 34 -8.19 17.31 0.30
CA ARG A 34 -9.62 17.35 0.64
C ARG A 34 -10.08 16.16 1.48
N LEU A 35 -9.35 15.04 1.47
CA LEU A 35 -9.67 13.83 2.23
C LEU A 35 -9.22 13.94 3.69
N ILE A 36 -8.04 14.53 3.92
CA ILE A 36 -7.45 14.66 5.25
C ILE A 36 -7.31 16.14 5.61
N VAL A 37 -8.25 16.63 6.42
CA VAL A 37 -8.23 17.99 6.93
C VAL A 37 -7.78 17.98 8.39
N VAL A 38 -6.63 18.60 8.66
CA VAL A 38 -6.05 18.72 10.01
C VAL A 38 -7.05 19.38 10.97
N GLY A 39 -7.20 18.80 12.16
CA GLY A 39 -8.14 19.24 13.20
C GLY A 39 -9.61 18.93 12.92
N LYS A 40 -9.94 18.27 11.81
CA LYS A 40 -11.33 17.95 11.43
C LYS A 40 -11.56 16.48 11.11
N THR A 41 -10.68 15.89 10.29
CA THR A 41 -10.79 14.47 9.96
C THR A 41 -10.52 13.63 11.20
N ASP A 42 -11.41 12.68 11.50
CA ASP A 42 -11.31 11.78 12.65
C ASP A 42 -10.85 10.37 12.25
N LYS A 43 -10.50 9.57 13.26
CA LYS A 43 -10.11 8.16 13.10
C LYS A 43 -11.13 7.33 12.32
N ALA A 44 -12.42 7.51 12.60
CA ALA A 44 -13.48 6.76 11.92
C ALA A 44 -13.55 7.08 10.43
N SER A 45 -13.34 8.34 10.05
CA SER A 45 -13.30 8.76 8.64
C SER A 45 -12.07 8.21 7.92
N LEU A 46 -10.92 8.15 8.59
CA LEU A 46 -9.73 7.51 8.04
C LEU A 46 -9.95 6.00 7.82
N GLN A 47 -10.50 5.27 8.80
CA GLN A 47 -10.82 3.85 8.64
C GLN A 47 -11.82 3.60 7.50
N ARG A 48 -12.85 4.45 7.36
CA ARG A 48 -13.80 4.36 6.24
C ARG A 48 -13.14 4.59 4.87
N THR A 49 -12.10 5.43 4.81
CA THR A 49 -11.45 5.84 3.55
C THR A 49 -10.29 4.91 3.16
N PHE A 50 -9.43 4.58 4.13
CA PHE A 50 -8.17 3.85 3.91
C PHE A 50 -8.19 2.41 4.44
N GLY A 51 -9.25 2.02 5.15
CA GLY A 51 -9.34 0.74 5.84
C GLY A 51 -8.55 0.71 7.15
N GLU A 52 -8.40 -0.49 7.73
CA GLU A 52 -7.62 -0.68 8.96
C GLU A 52 -6.14 -0.32 8.74
N PRO A 53 -5.52 0.44 9.65
CA PRO A 53 -4.09 0.69 9.60
C PRO A 53 -3.32 -0.62 9.83
N TYR A 54 -2.19 -0.79 9.14
CA TYR A 54 -1.34 -1.95 9.34
C TYR A 54 -0.53 -1.84 10.65
N GLN A 55 -0.27 -0.60 11.10
CA GLN A 55 0.46 -0.32 12.33
C GLN A 55 -0.20 0.82 13.12
N VAL A 56 -0.27 0.64 14.44
CA VAL A 56 -0.73 1.63 15.42
C VAL A 56 0.36 1.80 16.47
N GLY A 57 0.67 3.03 16.85
CA GLY A 57 1.74 3.31 17.81
C GLY A 57 1.71 4.73 18.36
N LEU A 58 2.89 5.20 18.79
CA LEU A 58 3.14 6.56 19.25
C LEU A 58 4.23 7.19 18.39
N ASP A 59 4.01 8.42 17.95
CA ASP A 59 5.02 9.29 17.34
C ASP A 59 5.10 10.57 18.16
N SER A 60 6.26 10.78 18.79
CA SER A 60 6.51 11.95 19.64
C SER A 60 5.47 12.10 20.77
N GLY A 61 4.97 10.97 21.29
CA GLY A 61 3.94 10.92 22.32
C GLY A 61 2.50 11.00 21.81
N ASP A 62 2.27 11.37 20.55
CA ASP A 62 0.95 11.36 19.95
C ASP A 62 0.62 9.97 19.41
N GLN A 63 -0.64 9.53 19.54
CA GLN A 63 -1.06 8.32 18.85
C GLN A 63 -0.87 8.48 17.34
N SER A 64 -0.40 7.42 16.68
CA SER A 64 -0.14 7.40 15.25
C SER A 64 -0.62 6.11 14.59
N TRP A 65 -1.17 6.24 13.38
CA TRP A 65 -1.62 5.14 12.52
C TRP A 65 -0.85 5.18 11.21
N ARG A 66 -0.59 4.00 10.64
CA ARG A 66 0.15 3.86 9.39
C ARG A 66 -0.50 2.85 8.44
N TRP A 67 -0.54 3.21 7.15
CA TRP A 67 -0.95 2.36 6.05
C TRP A 67 0.23 2.20 5.09
N PHE A 68 0.43 0.98 4.61
CA PHE A 68 1.47 0.64 3.65
C PHE A 68 0.90 -0.28 2.58
N TYR A 69 1.25 0.02 1.33
CA TYR A 69 0.96 -0.84 0.18
C TYR A 69 2.14 -0.86 -0.76
N GLY A 70 2.56 -2.06 -1.16
CA GLY A 70 3.65 -2.27 -2.11
C GLY A 70 3.27 -3.31 -3.16
N GLN A 71 3.84 -3.15 -4.35
CA GLN A 71 3.79 -4.11 -5.43
C GLN A 71 5.19 -4.29 -6.00
N ARG A 72 5.57 -5.56 -6.24
CA ARG A 72 6.80 -5.90 -6.95
C ARG A 72 6.43 -6.64 -8.23
N ASP A 73 6.87 -6.11 -9.36
CA ASP A 73 6.77 -6.76 -10.67
C ASP A 73 8.12 -6.70 -11.39
N SER A 74 8.61 -7.86 -11.84
CA SER A 74 9.75 -7.98 -12.75
C SER A 74 10.99 -7.17 -12.35
N GLY A 75 11.25 -7.06 -11.04
CA GLY A 75 12.40 -6.35 -10.46
C GLY A 75 12.14 -4.89 -10.07
N THR A 76 10.99 -4.31 -10.38
CA THR A 76 10.60 -2.96 -9.94
C THR A 76 9.73 -3.05 -8.69
N GLU A 77 10.05 -2.26 -7.66
CA GLU A 77 9.25 -2.14 -6.44
C GLU A 77 8.60 -0.76 -6.38
N ILE A 78 7.27 -0.74 -6.42
CA ILE A 78 6.47 0.46 -6.18
C ILE A 78 5.75 0.33 -4.85
N SER A 79 5.70 1.40 -4.08
CA SER A 79 5.04 1.44 -2.79
C SER A 79 4.54 2.83 -2.45
N LYS A 80 3.64 2.85 -1.47
CA LYS A 80 3.15 4.07 -0.86
C LYS A 80 2.90 3.86 0.62
N ASP A 81 3.12 4.94 1.36
CA ASP A 81 3.03 4.99 2.81
C ASP A 81 2.28 6.23 3.25
N LEU A 82 1.29 6.02 4.12
CA LEU A 82 0.57 7.10 4.78
C LEU A 82 0.77 6.94 6.29
N THR A 83 1.35 7.95 6.92
CA THR A 83 1.46 8.05 8.38
C THR A 83 0.60 9.21 8.86
N VAL A 84 -0.21 8.99 9.88
CA VAL A 84 -1.09 10.00 10.48
C VAL A 84 -0.86 10.05 11.98
N ARG A 85 -0.69 11.25 12.53
CA ARG A 85 -0.62 11.55 13.96
C ARG A 85 -1.92 12.19 14.42
N PHE A 86 -2.34 11.89 15.63
CA PHE A 86 -3.62 12.36 16.18
C PHE A 86 -3.43 13.38 17.30
N ASN A 87 -4.41 14.27 17.42
CA ASN A 87 -4.64 15.07 18.61
C ASN A 87 -5.23 14.19 19.72
N PRO A 88 -5.22 14.65 20.99
CA PRO A 88 -5.86 13.92 22.09
C PRO A 88 -7.36 13.64 21.89
N ASP A 89 -8.06 14.50 21.15
CA ASP A 89 -9.48 14.34 20.80
C ASP A 89 -9.74 13.33 19.66
N GLY A 90 -8.67 12.74 19.09
CA GLY A 90 -8.76 11.76 18.00
C GLY A 90 -8.87 12.36 16.60
N THR A 91 -8.82 13.68 16.44
CA THR A 91 -8.70 14.32 15.12
C THR A 91 -7.27 14.28 14.59
N VAL A 92 -7.10 14.43 13.28
CA VAL A 92 -5.77 14.48 12.65
C VAL A 92 -4.99 15.70 13.12
N LYS A 93 -3.80 15.47 13.68
CA LYS A 93 -2.83 16.52 14.05
C LYS A 93 -1.88 16.84 12.90
N ALA A 94 -1.36 15.80 12.25
CA ALA A 94 -0.46 15.89 11.11
C ALA A 94 -0.50 14.59 10.31
N TYR A 95 -0.12 14.65 9.04
CA TYR A 95 0.06 13.46 8.23
C TYR A 95 1.22 13.63 7.25
N ALA A 96 1.80 12.51 6.82
CA ALA A 96 2.81 12.44 5.79
C ALA A 96 2.43 11.33 4.80
N PHE A 97 2.54 11.63 3.51
CA PHE A 97 2.30 10.67 2.44
C PHE A 97 3.52 10.62 1.52
N THR A 98 4.01 9.41 1.26
CA THR A 98 5.08 9.16 0.28
C THR A 98 4.62 8.07 -0.68
N SER A 99 4.99 8.23 -1.95
CA SER A 99 4.61 7.29 -3.01
C SER A 99 5.57 7.39 -4.17
N ASN A 100 5.85 6.26 -4.82
CA ASN A 100 6.50 6.20 -6.12
C ASN A 100 5.58 5.59 -7.19
N PHE A 101 4.26 5.51 -6.94
CA PHE A 101 3.29 5.12 -7.97
C PHE A 101 3.27 6.19 -9.09
N PRO A 102 3.24 5.80 -10.37
CA PRO A 102 3.28 6.75 -11.49
C PRO A 102 2.23 7.86 -11.42
N ASP A 103 1.01 7.53 -10.99
CA ASP A 103 -0.10 8.49 -10.86
C ASP A 103 0.14 9.51 -9.74
N ASP A 104 0.71 9.06 -8.61
CA ASP A 104 1.04 9.94 -7.48
C ASP A 104 2.23 10.84 -7.83
N MET A 105 3.26 10.28 -8.48
CA MET A 105 4.41 11.05 -8.94
C MET A 105 4.05 12.16 -9.93
N GLN A 106 3.02 11.96 -10.76
CA GLN A 106 2.50 13.01 -11.64
C GLN A 106 1.82 14.14 -10.85
N ARG A 107 1.17 13.83 -9.71
CA ARG A 107 0.50 14.82 -8.85
C ARG A 107 1.47 15.67 -8.03
N PHE A 108 2.69 15.18 -7.79
CA PHE A 108 3.70 15.89 -6.99
C PHE A 108 4.57 16.88 -7.78
N LYS A 109 4.46 16.88 -9.12
CA LYS A 109 5.17 17.82 -10.01
C LYS A 109 4.38 19.11 -10.19
#